data_AF-A0A1E4F194-F1
#
_entry.id   AF-A0A1E4F194-F1
#
_cell.length_a   1.000
_cell.length_b   1.000
_cell.length_c   1.000
_cell.angle_alpha   90.00
_cell.angle_beta   90.00
_cell.angle_gamma   90.00
#
_symmetry.space_group_name_H-M   'P 1'
#
loop_
_entity.id
_entity.type
_entity.pdbx_description
1 polymer ?
#
loop_
_entity_poly.entity_id
_entity_poly.type
_entity_poly.pdbx_seq_one_letter_code
_entity_poly.pdbx_strand_id
1 'polypeptide(L)' 'MKIADLMQALFEQLHLVQDEHAVRYSRGATLYINPSNELGDDVVPRSQTGQEVRKLNCNGPYRSAADDYKI' A
#
# COMPACT_ATOMS: atom_id res chain seq x y z
N MET A 1 7.06 11.50 6.00
CA MET A 1 7.02 10.88 4.65
C MET A 1 5.56 10.75 4.25
N LYS A 2 5.18 11.23 3.06
CA LYS A 2 3.80 11.06 2.58
C LYS A 2 3.63 9.66 1.99
N ILE A 3 2.39 9.19 1.90
CA ILE A 3 2.08 7.92 1.22
C ILE A 3 2.55 7.94 -0.24
N ALA A 4 2.47 9.10 -0.91
CA ALA A 4 2.97 9.25 -2.27
C ALA A 4 4.47 8.94 -2.40
N ASP A 5 5.29 9.42 -1.45
CA ASP A 5 6.73 9.16 -1.44
C ASP A 5 7.02 7.67 -1.22
N LEU A 6 6.26 7.03 -0.31
CA LEU A 6 6.35 5.60 -0.05
C LEU A 6 5.98 4.78 -1.30
N MET A 7 4.94 5.19 -2.03
CA MET A 7 4.54 4.52 -3.27
C MET A 7 5.65 4.59 -4.33
N GLN A 8 6.29 5.75 -4.49
CA GLN A 8 7.41 5.91 -5.41
C GLN A 8 8.58 5.00 -5.01
N ALA A 9 8.97 5.02 -3.72
CA ALA A 9 10.05 4.17 -3.24
C ALA A 9 9.76 2.68 -3.45
N LEU A 10 8.53 2.22 -3.22
CA LEU A 10 8.14 0.83 -3.49
C LEU A 10 8.22 0.48 -4.97
N PHE A 11 7.80 1.39 -5.85
CA PHE A 11 7.91 1.18 -7.30
C PHE A 11 9.36 1.03 -7.74
N GLU A 12 10.25 1.92 -7.27
CA GLU A 12 11.68 1.86 -7.58
C GLU A 12 12.31 0.54 -7.11
N GLN A 13 12.00 0.10 -5.89
CA GLN A 13 12.53 -1.17 -5.37
C GLN A 13 12.00 -2.38 -6.14
N LEU A 14 10.71 -2.40 -6.50
CA LEU A 14 10.15 -3.48 -7.32
C LEU A 14 10.77 -3.51 -8.72
N HIS A 15 11.09 -2.35 -9.29
CA HIS A 15 11.78 -2.26 -10.57
C HIS A 15 13.19 -2.85 -10.50
N LEU A 16 13.96 -2.56 -9.45
CA LEU A 16 15.26 -3.19 -9.21
C LEU A 16 15.15 -4.71 -9.09
N VAL A 17 14.15 -5.21 -8.36
CA VAL A 17 13.88 -6.65 -8.24
C VAL A 17 13.60 -7.31 -9.60
N GLN A 18 12.87 -6.62 -10.48
CA GLN A 18 12.57 -7.13 -11.82
C GLN A 18 13.79 -7.09 -12.74
N ASP A 19 14.51 -5.97 -12.78
CA ASP A 19 15.52 -5.70 -13.78
C ASP A 19 16.89 -6.24 -13.35
N GLU A 20 17.33 -5.97 -12.13
CA GLU A 20 18.65 -6.38 -11.64
C GLU A 20 18.67 -7.83 -11.16
N HIS A 21 17.56 -8.30 -10.59
CA HIS A 21 17.46 -9.66 -10.02
C HIS A 21 16.65 -10.63 -10.87
N ALA A 22 16.13 -10.21 -12.03
CA ALA A 22 15.38 -11.05 -12.98
C ALA A 22 14.18 -11.80 -12.36
N VAL A 23 13.62 -11.29 -11.26
CA VAL A 23 12.49 -11.92 -10.57
C VAL A 23 11.20 -11.57 -11.32
N ARG A 24 10.66 -12.56 -12.04
CA ARG A 24 9.45 -12.39 -12.88
C ARG A 24 8.14 -12.77 -12.20
N TYR A 25 8.20 -13.59 -11.15
CA TYR A 25 7.02 -14.14 -10.50
C TYR A 25 7.18 -14.12 -8.98
N SER A 26 6.13 -13.70 -8.29
CA SER A 26 6.01 -13.84 -6.84
C SER A 26 4.76 -14.63 -6.48
N ARG A 27 4.84 -15.44 -5.43
CA ARG A 27 3.68 -16.12 -4.84
C ARG A 27 2.76 -15.17 -4.06
N GLY A 28 3.22 -13.96 -3.76
CA GLY A 28 2.46 -12.92 -3.06
C GLY A 28 3.36 -11.82 -2.51
N ALA A 29 2.77 -10.81 -1.88
CA ALA A 29 3.50 -9.77 -1.17
C ALA A 29 2.69 -9.29 0.03
N THR A 30 3.38 -8.93 1.10
CA THR A 30 2.79 -8.31 2.30
C THR A 30 3.58 -7.04 2.58
N LEU A 31 2.87 -5.92 2.71
CA LEU A 31 3.46 -4.63 3.08
C LEU A 31 3.03 -4.27 4.50
N TYR A 32 4.01 -4.00 5.36
CA TYR A 32 3.78 -3.44 6.69
C TYR A 32 4.04 -1.94 6.65
N ILE A 33 3.10 -1.16 7.16
CA ILE A 33 3.18 0.30 7.21
C ILE A 33 2.95 0.72 8.65
N ASN A 34 3.82 1.60 9.15
CA ASN A 34 3.66 2.28 10.43
C ASN A 34 3.25 3.73 10.12
N PRO A 35 1.95 4.02 10.03
CA PRO A 35 1.50 5.37 9.70
C PRO A 35 1.75 6.31 10.88
N SER A 36 2.26 7.50 10.55
CA SER A 36 2.43 8.59 11.50
C SER A 36 1.68 9.83 11.01
N ASN A 37 1.44 10.78 11.91
CA ASN A 37 1.05 12.14 11.52
C ASN A 37 2.30 12.93 11.09
N GLU A 38 2.11 14.20 10.73
CA GLU A 38 3.21 15.10 10.34
C GLU A 38 4.15 15.48 11.50
N LEU A 39 3.71 15.24 12.73
CA LEU A 39 4.45 15.52 13.97
C LEU A 39 5.25 14.29 14.47
N GLY A 40 5.05 13.14 13.84
CA GLY A 40 5.71 11.88 14.20
C GLY A 40 4.96 11.01 15.20
N ASP A 41 3.74 11.39 15.60
CA ASP A 41 2.90 10.54 16.45
C ASP A 41 2.28 9.41 15.64
N ASP A 42 2.10 8.27 16.29
CA ASP A 42 1.45 7.10 15.71
C ASP A 42 0.00 7.40 15.32
N VAL A 43 -0.40 6.92 14.14
CA VAL A 43 -1.77 7.04 13.64
C VAL A 43 -2.42 5.67 13.61
N VAL A 44 -3.65 5.57 14.13
CA VAL A 44 -4.45 4.35 14.03
C VAL A 44 -5.48 4.52 12.90
N PRO A 45 -5.32 3.87 11.74
CA PRO A 45 -6.27 3.98 10.64
C PRO A 45 -7.62 3.36 11.02
N ARG A 46 -8.70 4.00 10.58
CA ARG A 46 -10.09 3.64 10.90
C ARG A 46 -10.92 3.51 9.62
N SER A 47 -11.83 2.55 9.59
CA SER A 47 -12.81 2.37 8.51
C SER A 47 -13.86 3.47 8.54
N GLN A 48 -14.71 3.54 7.52
CA GLN A 48 -15.88 4.44 7.50
C GLN A 48 -16.86 4.18 8.67
N THR A 49 -16.87 2.97 9.22
CA THR A 49 -17.68 2.61 10.40
C THR A 49 -16.99 2.92 11.72
N GLY A 50 -15.78 3.50 11.69
CA GLY A 50 -14.98 3.82 12.88
C GLY A 50 -14.20 2.62 13.46
N GLN A 51 -14.23 1.46 12.81
CA GLN A 51 -13.47 0.29 13.26
C GLN A 51 -11.99 0.42 12.90
N GLU A 52 -11.12 -0.06 13.78
CA GLU A 52 -9.67 -0.06 13.53
C GLU A 52 -9.31 -0.97 12.35
N VAL A 53 -8.49 -0.45 11.43
CA VAL A 53 -7.99 -1.19 10.28
C VAL A 53 -6.59 -1.71 10.59
N ARG A 54 -6.48 -3.02 10.84
CA ARG A 54 -5.18 -3.67 11.08
C ARG A 54 -4.58 -4.36 9.87
N LYS A 55 -5.42 -4.71 8.89
CA LYS A 55 -5.01 -5.43 7.69
C LYS A 55 -5.88 -5.04 6.52
N LEU A 56 -5.24 -4.80 5.38
CA LEU A 56 -5.91 -4.67 4.09
C LEU A 56 -5.49 -5.88 3.24
N ASN A 57 -6.46 -6.54 2.63
CA ASN A 57 -6.20 -7.61 1.67
C ASN A 57 -6.47 -7.07 0.26
N CYS A 58 -5.58 -7.36 -0.69
CA CYS A 58 -5.84 -7.09 -2.10
C CYS A 58 -6.66 -8.25 -2.70
N ASN A 59 -7.87 -7.97 -3.17
CA ASN A 59 -8.79 -8.98 -3.71
C ASN A 59 -8.74 -9.05 -5.25
N GLY A 60 -7.57 -9.38 -5.82
CA GLY A 60 -7.40 -9.52 -7.27
C GLY A 60 -6.98 -8.22 -7.97
N PRO A 61 -6.91 -8.20 -9.32
CA PRO A 61 -6.35 -7.06 -10.06
C PRO A 61 -7.02 -5.77 -9.60
N TYR A 62 -6.20 -4.74 -9.36
CA TYR A 62 -6.65 -3.44 -8.89
C TYR A 62 -7.94 -3.03 -9.61
N ARG A 63 -9.03 -2.94 -8.87
CA ARG A 63 -10.22 -2.20 -9.28
C ARG A 63 -10.12 -0.84 -8.64
N SER A 64 -10.27 0.21 -9.44
CA SER A 64 -10.24 1.56 -8.92
C SER A 64 -11.36 1.71 -7.90
N ALA A 65 -11.10 2.33 -6.76
CA ALA A 65 -12.18 2.69 -5.84
C ALA A 65 -13.22 3.60 -6.54
N ALA A 66 -12.81 4.36 -7.57
CA ALA A 66 -13.74 5.14 -8.39
C ALA A 66 -14.76 4.25 -9.13
N ASP A 67 -14.36 3.04 -9.56
CA ASP A 67 -15.26 2.08 -10.20
C ASP A 67 -16.34 1.57 -9.20
N ASP A 68 -15.99 1.45 -7.91
CA ASP A 68 -16.91 1.05 -6.85
C ASP A 68 -17.85 2.19 -6.41
N TYR A 69 -17.39 3.44 -6.43
CA TYR A 69 -18.18 4.61 -6.03
C TYR A 69 -18.94 5.29 -7.19
N LYS A 70 -18.78 4.83 -8.45
CA LYS A 70 -19.39 5.42 -9.66
C LYS A 70 -19.19 6.94 -9.78
N ILE A 71 -17.98 7.41 -9.47
CA ILE A 71 -17.58 8.82 -9.57
C ILE A 71 -16.61 9.01 -10.72
#